data_AF-A0A7J0A1T8-F1
#
_entry.id   AF-A0A7J0A1T8-F1
#
_cell.length_a   1.000
_cell.length_b   1.000
_cell.length_c   1.000
_cell.angle_alpha   90.00
_cell.angle_beta   90.00
_cell.angle_gamma   90.00
#
_symmetry.space_group_name_H-M   'P 1'
#
loop_
_entity.id
_entity.type
_entity.pdbx_description
1 polymer ?
#
loop_
_entity_poly.entity_id
_entity_poly.type
_entity_poly.pdbx_seq_one_letter_code
_entity_poly.pdbx_strand_id
1 'polypeptide(L)'
;MKTILNRIGAIRVTPARFFCFWAVLFALVFSLTSCSDDLDVQQSYPFTVEVMPYADKIANGETVELRMTIVPEGNYTNTLYTIRYFQYEGKGTLKLVDGPTLVNNDRVLIESKQFRLNYTAHSSESHELLITIEDNYGTKWEQTFEFNNEDSEDDVTGGIGSIVSSVKPILSTSNE
;
A
#
# COMPACT_ATOMS: atom_id res chain seq x y z
N MET A 1 -26.01 63.48 31.41
CA MET A 1 -26.31 62.46 30.37
C MET A 1 -26.36 62.97 28.93
N LYS A 2 -26.70 64.25 28.66
CA LYS A 2 -26.84 64.77 27.29
C LYS A 2 -25.54 65.24 26.61
N THR A 3 -24.43 65.30 27.33
CA THR A 3 -23.13 65.79 26.82
C THR A 3 -22.24 64.72 26.21
N ILE A 4 -22.41 63.45 26.60
CA ILE A 4 -21.64 62.31 26.05
C ILE A 4 -22.19 61.92 24.67
N LEU A 5 -23.51 62.01 24.48
CA LEU A 5 -24.19 61.66 23.23
C LEU A 5 -23.80 62.59 22.06
N ASN A 6 -23.52 63.87 22.33
CA ASN A 6 -23.13 64.83 21.29
C ASN A 6 -21.67 64.67 20.82
N ARG A 7 -20.80 63.99 21.59
CA ARG A 7 -19.43 63.65 21.14
C ARG A 7 -19.40 62.43 20.22
N ILE A 8 -20.40 61.55 20.33
CA ILE A 8 -20.55 60.37 19.47
C ILE A 8 -21.09 60.78 18.08
N GLY A 9 -21.93 61.83 18.01
CA GLY A 9 -22.45 62.37 16.74
C GLY A 9 -21.46 63.21 15.92
N ALA A 10 -20.27 63.52 16.46
CA ALA A 10 -19.21 64.27 15.76
C ALA A 10 -18.09 63.38 15.24
N ILE A 11 -18.20 62.05 15.39
CA ILE A 11 -17.39 61.12 14.61
C ILE A 11 -17.96 61.18 13.19
N ARG A 12 -17.51 62.18 12.42
CA ARG A 12 -17.66 62.18 10.97
C ARG A 12 -16.83 61.01 10.45
N VAL A 13 -17.41 59.80 10.50
CA VAL A 13 -16.94 58.68 9.70
C VAL A 13 -17.16 59.15 8.26
N THR A 14 -16.13 59.75 7.67
CA THR A 14 -16.13 60.07 6.24
C THR A 14 -16.52 58.77 5.52
N PRO A 15 -17.42 58.77 4.51
CA PRO A 15 -17.82 57.55 3.83
C PRO A 15 -16.61 56.67 3.45
N ALA A 16 -15.51 57.32 3.04
CA ALA A 16 -14.21 56.71 2.78
C ALA A 16 -13.67 55.84 3.94
N ARG A 17 -13.80 56.25 5.21
CA ARG A 17 -13.30 55.48 6.36
C ARG A 17 -14.21 54.30 6.74
N PHE A 18 -15.52 54.43 6.51
CA PHE A 18 -16.45 53.31 6.64
C PHE A 18 -16.19 52.25 5.57
N PHE A 19 -16.02 52.67 4.32
CA PHE A 19 -15.70 51.78 3.21
C PHE A 19 -14.32 51.14 3.35
N CYS A 20 -13.29 51.88 3.81
CA CYS A 20 -11.97 51.30 4.07
C CYS A 20 -12.01 50.26 5.20
N PHE A 21 -12.77 50.52 6.28
CA PHE A 21 -12.92 49.55 7.37
C PHE A 21 -13.58 48.26 6.88
N TRP A 22 -14.67 48.38 6.10
CA TRP A 22 -15.33 47.22 5.49
C TRP A 22 -14.46 46.49 4.47
N ALA A 23 -13.65 47.20 3.69
CA ALA A 23 -12.71 46.60 2.74
C ALA A 23 -11.60 45.81 3.45
N VAL A 24 -11.05 46.36 4.54
CA VAL A 24 -10.05 45.65 5.37
C VAL A 24 -10.67 44.44 6.06
N LEU A 25 -11.90 44.57 6.58
CA LEU A 25 -12.63 43.46 7.18
C LEU A 25 -12.89 42.33 6.17
N PHE A 26 -13.34 42.66 4.96
CA PHE A 26 -13.55 41.68 3.90
C PHE A 26 -12.24 41.02 3.44
N ALA A 27 -11.15 41.79 3.31
CA ALA A 27 -9.83 41.26 2.97
C ALA A 27 -9.28 40.30 4.05
N LEU A 28 -9.54 40.61 5.34
CA LEU A 28 -9.19 39.73 6.45
C LEU A 28 -10.02 38.43 6.43
N VAL A 29 -11.32 38.51 6.16
CA VAL A 29 -12.18 37.32 6.05
C VAL A 29 -11.76 36.44 4.86
N PHE A 30 -11.46 37.03 3.70
CA PHE A 30 -10.99 36.30 2.51
C PHE A 30 -9.61 35.64 2.68
N SER A 31 -8.72 36.23 3.48
CA SER A 31 -7.41 35.65 3.76
C SER A 31 -7.47 34.49 4.77
N LEU A 32 -8.46 34.48 5.66
CA LEU A 32 -8.69 33.35 6.58
C LEU A 32 -9.39 32.16 5.92
N THR A 33 -10.11 32.35 4.80
CA THR A 33 -10.73 31.26 4.03
C THR A 33 -9.80 30.61 3.00
N SER A 34 -8.55 31.09 2.87
CA SER A 34 -7.59 30.59 1.86
C SER A 34 -6.73 29.42 2.35
N CYS A 35 -6.91 28.92 3.58
CA CYS A 35 -6.32 27.65 3.98
C CYS A 35 -7.24 26.51 3.51
N SER A 36 -7.28 26.27 2.20
CA SER A 36 -7.67 24.97 1.68
C SER A 36 -6.47 24.06 1.83
N ASP A 37 -6.29 23.50 3.03
CA ASP A 37 -5.32 22.44 3.31
C ASP A 37 -5.85 21.10 2.75
N ASP A 38 -6.24 21.07 1.47
CA ASP A 38 -6.33 19.82 0.72
C ASP A 38 -4.93 19.46 0.24
N LEU A 39 -4.03 19.25 1.20
CA LEU A 39 -2.93 18.33 0.98
C LEU A 39 -3.57 16.95 0.94
N ASP A 40 -3.72 16.40 -0.27
CA ASP A 40 -4.03 14.99 -0.49
C ASP A 40 -2.86 14.17 0.08
N VAL A 41 -2.85 13.99 1.41
CA VAL A 41 -1.96 13.08 2.10
C VAL A 41 -2.49 11.69 1.75
N GLN A 42 -2.06 11.19 0.59
CA GLN A 42 -2.26 9.79 0.24
C GLN A 42 -1.60 8.96 1.34
N GLN A 43 -2.40 8.29 2.14
CA GLN A 43 -1.91 7.45 3.23
C GLN A 43 -1.46 6.06 2.74
N SER A 44 -1.73 5.73 1.48
CA SER A 44 -1.27 4.50 0.83
C SER A 44 -0.78 4.79 -0.58
N TYR A 45 0.38 4.24 -0.92
CA TYR A 45 0.82 4.07 -2.29
C TYR A 45 0.83 2.59 -2.63
N PRO A 46 0.61 2.25 -3.90
CA PRO A 46 0.83 0.89 -4.34
C PRO A 46 2.29 0.50 -4.07
N PHE A 47 2.48 -0.79 -3.85
CA PHE A 47 3.79 -1.39 -3.73
C PHE A 47 3.90 -2.52 -4.75
N THR A 48 5.13 -2.80 -5.14
CA THR A 48 5.47 -3.94 -5.98
C THR A 48 6.35 -4.88 -5.18
N VAL A 49 6.40 -6.13 -5.63
CA VAL A 49 7.28 -7.14 -5.03
C VAL A 49 8.15 -7.70 -6.15
N GLU A 50 9.45 -7.48 -6.00
CA GLU A 50 10.45 -8.06 -6.88
C GLU A 50 10.77 -9.47 -6.41
N VAL A 51 10.70 -10.42 -7.33
CA VAL A 51 10.97 -11.83 -7.07
C VAL A 51 12.23 -12.21 -7.83
N MET A 52 13.21 -12.80 -7.14
CA MET A 52 14.41 -13.33 -7.80
C MET A 52 14.08 -14.61 -8.58
N PRO A 53 14.83 -14.93 -9.65
CA PRO A 53 14.66 -16.17 -10.39
C PRO A 53 14.74 -17.39 -9.47
N TYR A 54 13.83 -18.33 -9.68
CA TYR A 54 13.73 -19.58 -8.92
C TYR A 54 13.74 -20.77 -9.88
N ALA A 55 13.84 -21.98 -9.33
CA ALA A 55 13.84 -23.21 -10.12
C ALA A 55 12.41 -23.62 -10.49
N ASP A 56 12.16 -23.91 -11.77
CA ASP A 56 10.83 -24.29 -12.27
C ASP A 56 10.46 -25.76 -11.95
N LYS A 57 11.45 -26.56 -11.55
CA LYS A 57 11.30 -27.98 -11.22
C LYS A 57 11.73 -28.21 -9.77
N ILE A 58 10.98 -29.06 -9.06
CA ILE A 58 11.24 -29.40 -7.65
C ILE A 58 10.98 -30.89 -7.41
N ALA A 59 11.97 -31.58 -6.84
CA ALA A 59 11.83 -32.99 -6.48
C ALA A 59 11.16 -33.16 -5.10
N ASN A 60 10.65 -34.36 -4.83
CA ASN A 60 10.11 -34.69 -3.51
C ASN A 60 11.21 -34.61 -2.43
N GLY A 61 10.98 -33.79 -1.39
CA GLY A 61 11.93 -33.51 -0.32
C GLY A 61 12.94 -32.41 -0.64
N GLU A 62 12.88 -31.83 -1.84
CA GLU A 62 13.71 -30.69 -2.22
C GLU A 62 13.11 -29.38 -1.70
N THR A 63 13.99 -28.42 -1.42
CA THR A 63 13.62 -27.08 -0.95
C THR A 63 14.08 -26.02 -1.94
N VAL A 64 13.16 -25.17 -2.39
CA VAL A 64 13.45 -23.99 -3.23
C VAL A 64 13.39 -22.73 -2.36
N GLU A 65 14.39 -21.87 -2.49
CA GLU A 65 14.40 -20.54 -1.86
C GLU A 65 13.79 -19.51 -2.82
N LEU A 66 12.69 -18.91 -2.42
CA LEU A 66 12.06 -17.76 -3.07
C LEU A 66 12.52 -16.49 -2.34
N ARG A 67 13.31 -15.66 -3.03
CA ARG A 67 13.76 -14.37 -2.49
C ARG A 67 12.91 -13.26 -3.03
N MET A 68 12.29 -12.51 -2.12
CA MET A 68 11.37 -11.44 -2.46
C MET A 68 11.77 -10.13 -1.77
N THR A 69 11.56 -9.03 -2.49
CA THR A 69 11.80 -7.67 -2.01
C THR A 69 10.58 -6.81 -2.26
N ILE A 70 9.99 -6.28 -1.20
CA ILE A 70 8.92 -5.29 -1.29
C ILE A 70 9.52 -3.93 -1.64
N VAL A 71 9.13 -3.40 -2.79
CA VAL A 71 9.52 -2.08 -3.29
C VAL A 71 8.31 -1.15 -3.20
N PRO A 72 8.20 -0.34 -2.12
CA PRO A 72 7.13 0.66 -2.02
C PRO A 72 7.40 1.83 -2.97
N GLU A 73 6.36 2.35 -3.63
CA GLU A 73 6.51 3.53 -4.52
C GLU A 73 6.68 4.84 -3.74
N GLY A 74 6.38 4.85 -2.43
CA GLY A 74 6.51 6.00 -1.55
C GLY A 74 7.34 5.74 -0.30
N ASN A 75 7.77 6.81 0.36
CA ASN A 75 8.52 6.73 1.62
C ASN A 75 7.60 6.94 2.82
N TYR A 76 6.92 5.86 3.23
CA TYR A 76 6.02 5.86 4.39
C TYR A 76 6.65 5.09 5.53
N THR A 77 6.80 5.77 6.66
CA THR A 77 7.14 5.16 7.94
C THR A 77 5.86 4.61 8.55
N ASN A 78 5.85 3.33 8.95
CA ASN A 78 4.74 2.58 9.58
C ASN A 78 3.83 1.73 8.67
N THR A 79 4.23 1.40 7.43
CA THR A 79 3.52 0.37 6.67
C THR A 79 3.88 -1.02 7.22
N LEU A 80 2.86 -1.79 7.59
CA LEU A 80 3.00 -3.18 8.01
C LEU A 80 2.56 -4.08 6.86
N TYR A 81 3.35 -5.11 6.59
CA TYR A 81 3.05 -6.09 5.55
C TYR A 81 2.73 -7.44 6.19
N THR A 82 1.67 -8.07 5.69
CA THR A 82 1.32 -9.43 6.04
C THR A 82 1.44 -10.31 4.81
N ILE A 83 1.83 -11.56 5.03
CA ILE A 83 1.87 -12.58 4.00
C ILE A 83 0.90 -13.70 4.34
N ARG A 84 0.22 -14.19 3.31
CA ARG A 84 -0.49 -15.45 3.32
C ARG A 84 -0.12 -16.23 2.07
N TYR A 85 -0.28 -17.53 2.13
CA TYR A 85 -0.18 -18.36 0.94
C TYR A 85 -1.39 -19.28 0.85
N PHE A 86 -1.74 -19.65 -0.38
CA PHE A 86 -2.72 -20.67 -0.68
C PHE A 86 -2.08 -21.70 -1.59
N GLN A 87 -2.22 -22.98 -1.25
CA GLN A 87 -1.71 -24.07 -2.07
C GLN A 87 -2.89 -24.70 -2.84
N TYR A 88 -2.90 -24.54 -4.16
CA TYR A 88 -3.91 -25.10 -5.05
C TYR A 88 -3.60 -26.55 -5.38
N GLU A 89 -2.36 -26.83 -5.78
CA GLU A 89 -1.91 -28.16 -6.20
C GLU A 89 -0.65 -28.59 -5.46
N GLY A 90 -0.38 -29.90 -5.49
CA GLY A 90 0.78 -30.51 -4.84
C GLY A 90 0.66 -30.59 -3.32
N LYS A 91 1.73 -31.05 -2.68
CA LYS A 91 1.88 -31.11 -1.23
C LYS A 91 3.24 -30.55 -0.87
N GLY A 92 3.27 -29.47 -0.09
CA GLY A 92 4.52 -28.93 0.44
C GLY A 92 4.31 -28.10 1.69
N THR A 93 5.41 -27.58 2.21
CA THR A 93 5.42 -26.66 3.35
C THR A 93 6.19 -25.40 2.98
N LEU A 94 5.62 -24.24 3.30
CA LEU A 94 6.22 -22.94 3.05
C LEU A 94 6.67 -22.34 4.38
N LYS A 95 7.96 -22.00 4.48
CA LYS A 95 8.54 -21.47 5.70
C LYS A 95 9.22 -20.13 5.46
N LEU A 96 8.96 -19.16 6.33
CA LEU A 96 9.74 -17.93 6.36
C LEU A 96 11.10 -18.22 6.99
N VAL A 97 12.20 -17.90 6.31
CA VAL A 97 13.56 -18.24 6.77
C VAL A 97 13.82 -17.72 8.18
N ASP A 98 13.45 -16.47 8.44
CA ASP A 98 13.65 -15.79 9.71
C ASP A 98 12.40 -15.84 10.60
N GLY A 99 11.44 -16.75 10.33
CA GLY A 99 10.14 -16.76 10.99
C GLY A 99 9.47 -18.13 11.12
N PRO A 100 8.15 -18.15 11.40
CA PRO A 100 7.40 -19.38 11.55
C PRO A 100 7.19 -20.09 10.21
N THR A 101 6.85 -21.37 10.28
CA THR A 101 6.27 -22.09 9.15
C THR A 101 4.89 -21.52 8.88
N LEU A 102 4.62 -21.14 7.63
CA LEU A 102 3.33 -20.61 7.23
C LEU A 102 2.31 -21.76 7.18
N VAL A 103 1.10 -21.49 7.62
CA VAL A 103 -0.05 -22.38 7.48
C VAL A 103 -0.93 -21.87 6.34
N ASN A 104 -1.51 -22.78 5.57
CA ASN A 104 -2.36 -22.44 4.43
C ASN A 104 -3.47 -21.46 4.84
N ASN A 105 -3.58 -20.35 4.13
CA ASN A 105 -4.52 -19.25 4.35
C ASN A 105 -4.38 -18.50 5.70
N ASP A 106 -3.30 -18.73 6.44
CA ASP A 106 -3.00 -17.95 7.64
C ASP A 106 -2.19 -16.69 7.28
N ARG A 107 -2.41 -15.61 8.03
CA ARG A 107 -1.71 -14.33 7.84
C ARG A 107 -0.59 -14.19 8.84
N VAL A 108 0.62 -13.95 8.36
CA VAL A 108 1.80 -13.75 9.19
C VAL A 108 2.39 -12.38 8.89
N LEU A 109 2.81 -11.68 9.95
CA LEU A 109 3.47 -10.38 9.83
C LEU A 109 4.89 -10.54 9.29
N ILE A 110 5.28 -9.68 8.35
CA ILE A 110 6.65 -9.58 7.85
C ILE A 110 7.28 -8.31 8.42
N GLU A 111 8.40 -8.48 9.12
CA GLU A 111 9.14 -7.37 9.74
C GLU A 111 10.12 -6.68 8.77
N SER A 112 10.61 -7.40 7.76
CA SER A 112 11.62 -6.92 6.80
C SER A 112 11.06 -6.82 5.39
N LYS A 113 11.41 -5.75 4.66
CA LYS A 113 11.05 -5.59 3.25
C LYS A 113 11.72 -6.62 2.34
N GLN A 114 12.87 -7.15 2.76
CA GLN A 114 13.56 -8.23 2.07
C GLN A 114 13.44 -9.49 2.92
N PHE A 115 12.86 -10.53 2.34
CA PHE A 115 12.65 -11.79 3.03
C PHE A 115 12.76 -12.97 2.07
N ARG A 116 12.93 -14.15 2.66
CA ARG A 116 13.14 -15.40 1.95
C ARG A 116 12.10 -16.41 2.42
N LEU A 117 11.45 -17.06 1.47
CA LEU A 117 10.58 -18.20 1.73
C LEU A 117 11.25 -19.46 1.23
N ASN A 118 11.23 -20.49 2.07
CA ASN A 118 11.67 -21.83 1.69
C ASN A 118 10.45 -22.69 1.47
N TYR A 119 10.22 -23.09 0.23
CA TYR A 119 9.19 -24.05 -0.12
C TYR A 119 9.81 -25.45 -0.19
N THR A 120 9.32 -26.37 0.63
CA THR A 120 9.76 -27.78 0.60
C THR A 120 8.64 -28.65 0.05
N ALA A 121 8.89 -29.31 -1.08
CA ALA A 121 7.96 -30.24 -1.67
C ALA A 121 7.93 -31.56 -0.89
N HIS A 122 6.73 -32.13 -0.74
CA HIS A 122 6.47 -33.45 -0.17
C HIS A 122 5.77 -34.38 -1.16
N SER A 123 5.65 -33.96 -2.42
CA SER A 123 5.21 -34.77 -3.55
C SER A 123 6.07 -34.44 -4.79
N SER A 124 6.08 -35.37 -5.75
CA SER A 124 6.72 -35.19 -7.06
C SER A 124 5.73 -34.74 -8.15
N GLU A 125 4.53 -34.35 -7.75
CA GLU A 125 3.48 -33.85 -8.64
C GLU A 125 3.74 -32.38 -9.02
N SER A 126 2.87 -31.81 -9.84
CA SER A 126 2.81 -30.36 -10.04
C SER A 126 2.44 -29.67 -8.73
N HIS A 127 3.09 -28.53 -8.47
CA HIS A 127 2.77 -27.71 -7.30
C HIS A 127 2.38 -26.33 -7.77
N GLU A 128 1.25 -25.83 -7.27
CA GLU A 128 0.77 -24.49 -7.55
C GLU A 128 0.47 -23.78 -6.22
N LEU A 129 1.12 -22.65 -6.01
CA LEU A 129 0.97 -21.84 -4.80
C LEU A 129 0.79 -20.37 -5.11
N LEU A 130 -0.26 -19.79 -4.56
CA LEU A 130 -0.54 -18.37 -4.62
C LEU A 130 -0.02 -17.71 -3.34
N ILE A 131 0.91 -16.78 -3.49
CA ILE A 131 1.37 -15.92 -2.41
C ILE A 131 0.64 -14.59 -2.52
N THR A 132 0.04 -14.14 -1.42
CA THR A 132 -0.52 -12.80 -1.30
C THR A 132 0.23 -12.04 -0.23
N ILE A 133 0.66 -10.84 -0.57
CA ILE A 133 1.20 -9.86 0.37
C ILE A 133 0.20 -8.72 0.46
N GLU A 134 -0.21 -8.38 1.68
CA GLU A 134 -1.23 -7.36 1.95
C GLU A 134 -0.66 -6.34 2.95
N ASP A 135 -0.79 -5.06 2.64
CA ASP A 135 -0.43 -3.99 3.57
C ASP A 135 -1.58 -3.68 4.55
N ASN A 136 -1.29 -2.89 5.59
CA ASN A 136 -2.30 -2.46 6.56
C ASN A 136 -3.34 -1.45 6.00
N TYR A 137 -3.18 -1.00 4.76
CA TYR A 137 -4.08 -0.07 4.08
C TYR A 137 -5.02 -0.77 3.09
N GLY A 138 -4.89 -2.10 2.92
CA GLY A 138 -5.72 -2.93 2.05
C GLY A 138 -5.18 -3.08 0.61
N THR A 139 -3.99 -2.56 0.31
CA THR A 139 -3.30 -2.85 -0.94
C THR A 139 -2.79 -4.28 -0.91
N LYS A 140 -3.01 -5.01 -1.99
CA LYS A 140 -2.56 -6.39 -2.12
C LYS A 140 -1.73 -6.61 -3.37
N TRP A 141 -0.73 -7.46 -3.23
CA TRP A 141 0.05 -8.03 -4.31
C TRP A 141 -0.14 -9.55 -4.28
N GLU A 142 -0.41 -10.14 -5.44
CA GLU A 142 -0.74 -11.56 -5.58
C GLU A 142 0.11 -12.15 -6.71
N GLN A 143 0.77 -13.28 -6.44
CA GLN A 143 1.58 -13.99 -7.42
C GLN A 143 1.42 -15.49 -7.25
N THR A 144 1.09 -16.17 -8.34
CA THR A 144 1.10 -17.63 -8.43
C THR A 144 2.49 -18.10 -8.81
N PHE A 145 2.96 -19.12 -8.10
CA PHE A 145 4.20 -19.85 -8.35
C PHE A 145 3.83 -21.29 -8.71
N GLU A 146 4.39 -21.76 -9.81
CA GLU A 146 4.14 -23.08 -10.36
C GLU A 146 5.47 -23.84 -10.43
N PHE A 147 5.42 -25.11 -10.06
CA PHE A 147 6.56 -26.02 -10.13
C PHE A 147 6.13 -27.33 -10.79
N ASN A 148 7.02 -27.91 -11.60
CA ASN A 148 6.81 -29.16 -12.34
C ASN A 148 5.61 -29.13 -13.32
N ASN A 149 5.23 -27.95 -13.84
CA ASN A 149 4.17 -27.87 -14.85
C ASN A 149 4.72 -28.29 -16.23
N GLU A 150 4.02 -29.16 -16.97
CA GLU A 150 4.51 -29.74 -18.23
C GLU A 150 4.58 -28.70 -19.38
N ASP A 151 3.85 -27.58 -19.23
CA ASP A 151 3.82 -26.48 -20.19
C ASP A 151 4.94 -25.42 -19.95
N SER A 152 5.82 -25.63 -18.96
CA SER A 152 7.01 -24.78 -18.82
C SER A 152 8.02 -25.16 -19.91
N GLU A 153 7.85 -24.58 -21.11
CA GLU A 153 8.87 -24.62 -22.15
C GLU A 153 10.22 -24.23 -21.53
N ASP A 154 11.27 -24.98 -21.85
CA ASP A 154 12.63 -24.82 -21.32
C ASP A 154 13.24 -23.47 -21.75
N ASP A 155 12.73 -22.35 -21.22
CA ASP A 155 13.32 -21.04 -21.37
C ASP A 155 14.33 -20.82 -20.25
N VAL A 156 15.53 -20.39 -20.62
CA VAL A 156 16.71 -20.22 -19.75
C VAL A 156 16.56 -18.96 -18.86
N THR A 157 15.33 -18.61 -18.51
CA THR A 157 14.97 -17.38 -17.83
C THR A 157 14.00 -17.73 -16.70
N GLY A 158 14.56 -18.21 -15.58
CA GLY A 158 13.83 -18.78 -14.45
C GLY A 158 12.56 -18.01 -14.09
N GLY A 159 11.49 -18.77 -13.85
CA GLY A 159 10.10 -18.37 -13.59
C GLY A 159 9.86 -16.87 -13.45
N ILE A 160 9.58 -16.20 -14.58
CA ILE A 160 8.88 -14.92 -14.55
C ILE A 160 7.42 -15.25 -14.20
N GLY A 161 7.13 -15.36 -12.90
CA GLY A 161 5.77 -15.50 -12.42
C GLY A 161 4.88 -14.46 -13.09
N SER A 162 3.70 -14.86 -13.57
CA SER A 162 2.75 -13.93 -14.19
C SER A 162 2.42 -12.80 -13.23
N ILE A 163 3.05 -11.63 -13.42
CA ILE A 163 2.82 -10.43 -12.62
C ILE A 163 1.42 -9.92 -12.96
N VAL A 164 0.40 -10.35 -12.22
CA VAL A 164 -0.92 -9.68 -12.25
C VAL A 164 -0.79 -8.41 -11.42
N SER A 165 -0.05 -7.44 -11.93
CA SER A 165 -0.10 -6.05 -11.46
C SER A 165 -1.25 -5.35 -12.15
N SER A 166 -2.39 -5.26 -11.48
CA SER A 166 -3.30 -4.11 -11.53
C SER A 166 -4.56 -4.38 -10.73
N VAL A 167 -4.53 -4.08 -9.43
CA VAL A 167 -5.75 -3.61 -8.76
C VAL A 167 -5.55 -2.12 -8.50
N LYS A 168 -6.16 -1.29 -9.36
CA LYS A 168 -6.29 0.14 -9.10
C LYS A 168 -6.99 0.32 -7.75
N PRO A 169 -6.53 1.21 -6.86
CA PRO A 169 -7.28 1.54 -5.65
C PRO A 169 -8.63 2.13 -6.07
N ILE A 170 -9.71 1.54 -5.57
CA ILE A 170 -11.04 2.16 -5.62
C ILE A 170 -10.98 3.31 -4.63
N LEU A 171 -10.85 4.53 -5.15
CA LEU A 171 -11.05 5.75 -4.39
C LEU A 171 -12.50 5.71 -3.87
N SER A 172 -12.68 5.35 -2.60
CA SER A 172 -13.96 5.51 -1.93
C SER A 172 -14.18 7.00 -1.74
N THR A 173 -14.88 7.62 -2.68
CA THR A 173 -15.49 8.93 -2.45
C THR A 173 -16.65 8.69 -1.49
N SER A 174 -16.38 8.71 -0.19
CA SER A 174 -17.42 8.93 0.81
C SER A 174 -17.86 10.38 0.70
N ASN A 175 -18.95 10.61 -0.03
CA ASN A 175 -19.69 11.85 0.03
C ASN A 175 -20.33 11.97 1.42
N GLU A 176 -20.00 13.03 2.14
CA GLU A 176 -20.93 13.75 3.02
C GLU A 176 -20.65 15.26 2.94
#